data_AF-A0A3M6HS52-F1
#
_entry.id   AF-A0A3M6HS52-F1
#
_cell.length_a   1.000
_cell.length_b   1.000
_cell.length_c   1.000
_cell.angle_alpha   90.00
_cell.angle_beta   90.00
_cell.angle_gamma   90.00
#
_symmetry.space_group_name_H-M   'P 1'
#
loop_
_entity.id
_entity.type
_entity.pdbx_description
1 polymer ?
#
loop_
_entity_poly.entity_id
_entity_poly.type
_entity_poly.pdbx_seq_one_letter_code
_entity_poly.pdbx_strand_id
1 'polypeptide(L)'
;MPMKQTTPFTLEEDIARLNALLPTEVMIEEFGGMLQQIHRSNATERERLLALAMCHGYISGLKSAELLNAANVPDLREIVFWAELRSEPK
;
A
#
# COMPACT_ATOMS: atom_id res chain seq x y z
N MET A 1 -11.84 20.02 10.99
CA MET A 1 -11.74 20.27 9.53
C MET A 1 -10.48 19.57 9.04
N PRO A 2 -10.53 18.61 8.11
CA PRO A 2 -9.29 18.08 7.56
C PRO A 2 -8.89 18.93 6.34
N MET A 3 -7.94 19.85 6.55
CA MET A 3 -7.00 20.30 5.52
C MET A 3 -5.72 19.47 5.77
N LYS A 4 -5.03 18.86 4.81
CA LYS A 4 -4.80 19.21 3.40
C LYS A 4 -4.80 17.94 2.55
N GLN A 5 -5.43 18.01 1.39
CA GLN A 5 -5.09 17.16 0.25
C GLN A 5 -3.66 17.52 -0.17
N THR A 6 -2.67 16.82 0.38
CA THR A 6 -1.32 16.85 -0.19
C THR A 6 -1.27 15.75 -1.23
N THR A 7 -1.24 16.18 -2.49
CA THR A 7 -0.79 15.50 -3.73
C THR A 7 -0.79 13.96 -3.72
N PRO A 8 -1.42 13.26 -4.68
CA PRO A 8 -1.25 11.82 -4.80
C PRO A 8 0.25 11.50 -4.92
N PHE A 9 0.78 10.74 -3.97
CA PHE A 9 2.17 10.28 -4.03
C PHE A 9 2.35 9.42 -5.28
N THR A 10 3.54 9.40 -5.89
CA THR A 10 3.86 8.43 -6.94
C THR A 10 4.03 7.04 -6.35
N LEU A 11 4.02 6.00 -7.18
CA LEU A 11 4.37 4.65 -6.71
C LEU A 11 5.76 4.61 -6.08
N GLU A 12 6.74 5.36 -6.61
CA GLU A 12 8.08 5.39 -6.02
C GLU A 12 8.09 6.04 -4.63
N GLU A 13 7.30 7.11 -4.44
CA GLU A 13 7.17 7.77 -3.15
C GLU A 13 6.49 6.87 -2.12
N ASP A 14 5.45 6.13 -2.52
CA ASP A 14 4.78 5.15 -1.67
C ASP A 14 5.75 4.02 -1.26
N ILE A 15 6.54 3.49 -2.20
CA ILE A 15 7.56 2.48 -1.92
C ILE A 15 8.64 3.04 -0.99
N ALA A 16 9.08 4.29 -1.19
CA ALA A 16 10.07 4.92 -0.33
C ALA A 16 9.58 5.05 1.12
N ARG A 17 8.29 5.42 1.32
CA ARG A 17 7.65 5.52 2.64
C ARG A 17 7.63 4.19 3.39
N LEU A 18 7.58 3.04 2.70
CA LEU A 18 7.55 1.72 3.35
C LEU A 18 8.74 1.49 4.28
N ASN A 19 9.93 2.02 3.95
CA ASN A 19 11.14 1.91 4.78
C ASN A 19 10.97 2.50 6.19
N ALA A 20 10.11 3.51 6.35
CA ALA A 20 9.82 4.12 7.64
C ALA A 20 8.66 3.45 8.38
N LEU A 21 7.85 2.64 7.68
CA LEU A 21 6.59 2.10 8.19
C LEU A 21 6.69 0.61 8.54
N LEU A 22 7.56 -0.13 7.87
CA LEU A 22 7.72 -1.57 8.02
C LEU A 22 9.08 -1.91 8.66
N PRO A 23 9.11 -2.86 9.60
CA PRO A 23 10.28 -3.10 10.46
C PRO A 23 11.42 -3.88 9.78
N THR A 24 11.15 -4.56 8.64
CA THR A 24 12.15 -5.40 7.96
C THR A 24 12.12 -5.21 6.45
N GLU A 25 13.27 -5.40 5.80
CA GLU A 25 13.41 -5.35 4.34
C GLU A 25 12.47 -6.33 3.64
N VAL A 26 12.33 -7.54 4.17
CA VAL A 26 11.41 -8.55 3.61
C VAL A 26 9.97 -8.05 3.58
N MET A 27 9.50 -7.39 4.65
CA MET A 27 8.15 -6.83 4.65
C MET A 27 8.00 -5.69 3.65
N ILE A 28 9.03 -4.87 3.48
CA ILE A 28 9.08 -3.77 2.51
C ILE A 28 9.01 -4.32 1.08
N GLU A 29 9.79 -5.36 0.77
CA GLU A 29 9.80 -6.00 -0.54
C GLU A 29 8.46 -6.64 -0.88
N GLU A 30 7.87 -7.40 0.04
CA GLU A 30 6.57 -8.04 -0.15
C GLU A 30 5.47 -6.98 -0.37
N PHE A 31 5.42 -5.97 0.49
CA PHE A 31 4.42 -4.90 0.38
C PHE A 31 4.60 -4.07 -0.89
N GLY A 32 5.84 -3.68 -1.19
CA GLY A 32 6.19 -2.94 -2.40
C GLY A 32 5.87 -3.73 -3.66
N GLY A 33 6.12 -5.04 -3.66
CA GLY A 33 5.76 -5.94 -4.76
C GLY A 33 4.26 -5.97 -5.04
N MET A 34 3.43 -5.99 -3.99
CA MET A 34 1.97 -5.89 -4.15
C MET A 34 1.55 -4.52 -4.71
N LEU A 35 2.14 -3.41 -4.25
CA LEU A 35 1.88 -2.08 -4.81
C LEU A 35 2.25 -1.99 -6.30
N GLN A 36 3.39 -2.58 -6.69
CA GLN A 36 3.79 -2.64 -8.10
C GLN A 36 2.82 -3.46 -8.95
N GLN A 37 2.27 -4.56 -8.41
CA GLN A 37 1.27 -5.37 -9.12
C GLN A 37 -0.01 -4.58 -9.41
N ILE A 38 -0.46 -3.73 -8.48
CA ILE A 38 -1.63 -2.85 -8.67
C ILE A 38 -1.44 -1.92 -9.88
N HIS A 39 -0.23 -1.41 -10.09
CA HIS A 39 0.08 -0.43 -11.15
C HIS A 39 0.65 -1.03 -12.43
N ARG A 40 0.77 -2.36 -12.51
CA ARG A 40 1.33 -3.00 -13.70
C ARG A 40 0.45 -2.71 -14.92
N SER A 41 1.06 -2.21 -15.99
CA SER A 41 0.35 -1.66 -17.17
C SER A 41 -0.55 -2.66 -17.90
N ASN A 42 -0.33 -3.96 -17.74
CA ASN A 42 -1.11 -5.03 -18.34
C ASN A 42 -1.91 -5.86 -17.32
N ALA A 43 -2.00 -5.42 -16.06
CA ALA A 43 -2.80 -6.10 -15.06
C ALA A 43 -4.29 -6.02 -15.42
N THR A 44 -4.95 -7.17 -15.38
CA THR A 44 -6.41 -7.25 -15.44
C THR A 44 -7.03 -6.62 -14.19
N GLU A 45 -8.29 -6.21 -14.27
CA GLU A 45 -9.04 -5.72 -13.11
C GLU A 45 -9.03 -6.73 -11.95
N ARG A 46 -9.16 -8.02 -12.25
CA ARG A 46 -9.09 -9.09 -11.27
C ARG A 46 -7.75 -9.14 -10.54
N GLU A 47 -6.64 -9.02 -11.26
CA GLU A 47 -5.30 -9.03 -10.68
C GLU A 47 -5.08 -7.79 -9.79
N ARG A 48 -5.56 -6.62 -10.23
CA ARG A 48 -5.53 -5.40 -9.42
C ARG A 48 -6.32 -5.55 -8.12
N LEU A 49 -7.57 -6.00 -8.20
CA LEU A 49 -8.43 -6.22 -7.03
C LEU A 49 -7.83 -7.26 -6.08
N LEU A 50 -7.21 -8.31 -6.62
CA LEU A 50 -6.50 -9.31 -5.81
C LEU A 50 -5.32 -8.67 -5.07
N ALA A 51 -4.47 -7.90 -5.76
CA ALA A 51 -3.32 -7.24 -5.14
C ALA A 51 -3.75 -6.23 -4.06
N LEU A 52 -4.82 -5.46 -4.28
CA LEU A 52 -5.42 -4.59 -3.27
C LEU A 52 -5.91 -5.37 -2.05
N ALA A 53 -6.64 -6.47 -2.27
CA ALA A 53 -7.10 -7.34 -1.19
C ALA A 53 -5.91 -7.94 -0.41
N MET A 54 -4.83 -8.30 -1.09
CA MET A 54 -3.61 -8.79 -0.46
C MET A 54 -2.93 -7.72 0.39
N CYS A 55 -2.81 -6.47 -0.08
CA CYS A 55 -2.31 -5.36 0.74
C CYS A 55 -3.12 -5.18 2.02
N HIS A 56 -4.45 -5.14 1.92
CA HIS A 56 -5.32 -5.01 3.09
C HIS A 56 -5.19 -6.22 4.05
N GLY A 57 -5.16 -7.43 3.51
CA GLY A 57 -4.97 -8.66 4.26
C GLY A 57 -3.63 -8.69 4.98
N TYR A 58 -2.56 -8.24 4.32
CA TYR A 58 -1.21 -8.18 4.88
C TYR A 58 -1.14 -7.19 6.05
N ILE A 59 -1.69 -5.97 5.91
CA ILE A 59 -1.78 -5.01 7.02
C ILE A 59 -2.54 -5.63 8.20
N SER A 60 -3.69 -6.28 7.92
CA SER A 60 -4.51 -6.90 8.96
C SER A 60 -3.78 -8.05 9.66
N GLY A 61 -3.07 -8.89 8.90
CA GLY A 61 -2.27 -10.00 9.40
C GLY A 61 -1.12 -9.53 10.28
N LEU A 62 -0.32 -8.58 9.79
CA LEU A 62 0.77 -8.00 10.57
C LEU A 62 0.28 -7.30 11.84
N LYS A 63 -0.85 -6.59 11.79
CA LYS A 63 -1.47 -6.00 12.97
C LYS A 63 -1.89 -7.07 13.98
N SER A 64 -2.52 -8.15 13.52
CA SER A 64 -3.01 -9.23 14.38
C SER A 64 -1.87 -10.04 15.01
N ALA A 65 -0.74 -10.12 14.31
CA ALA A 65 0.49 -10.73 14.80
C ALA A 65 1.36 -9.79 15.65
N GLU A 66 0.91 -8.57 15.92
CA GLU A 66 1.64 -7.53 16.68
C GLU A 66 3.01 -7.17 16.06
N LEU A 67 3.17 -7.38 14.75
CA LEU A 67 4.39 -7.06 14.00
C LEU A 67 4.41 -5.62 13.46
N LEU A 68 3.27 -4.92 13.53
CA LEU A 68 3.13 -3.52 13.16
C LEU A 68 2.93 -2.63 14.38
N ASN A 69 3.63 -1.50 14.41
CA ASN A 69 3.26 -0.42 15.30
C ASN A 69 1.87 0.10 14.89
N ALA A 70 0.93 0.16 15.85
CA ALA A 70 -0.42 0.66 15.62
C ALA A 70 -0.44 2.09 15.03
N ALA A 71 0.59 2.89 15.33
CA ALA A 71 0.75 4.24 14.77
C ALA A 71 1.00 4.24 13.24
N ASN A 72 1.59 3.17 12.68
CA ASN A 72 1.94 3.08 11.26
C ASN A 72 0.77 2.56 10.39
N VAL A 73 -0.26 1.97 11.02
CA VAL A 73 -1.39 1.36 10.30
C VAL A 73 -2.18 2.37 9.46
N PRO A 74 -2.49 3.60 9.95
CA PRO A 74 -3.15 4.61 9.14
C PRO A 74 -2.36 4.98 7.88
N ASP A 75 -1.04 5.17 7.99
CA ASP A 75 -0.18 5.52 6.85
C ASP A 75 -0.12 4.40 5.80
N LEU A 76 -0.01 3.14 6.24
CA LEU A 76 -0.04 2.00 5.32
C LEU A 76 -1.38 1.88 4.60
N ARG A 77 -2.50 2.18 5.28
CA ARG A 77 -3.82 2.20 4.64
C ARG A 77 -3.98 3.34 3.66
N GLU A 78 -3.41 4.51 3.97
CA GLU A 78 -3.40 5.66 3.06
C GLU A 78 -2.63 5.35 1.77
N ILE A 79 -1.48 4.69 1.86
CA ILE A 79 -0.72 4.23 0.69
C ILE A 79 -1.57 3.32 -0.21
N VAL A 80 -2.27 2.33 0.37
CA VAL A 80 -3.12 1.42 -0.40
C VAL A 80 -4.30 2.15 -1.05
N PHE A 81 -4.92 3.09 -0.34
CA PHE A 81 -5.99 3.92 -0.88
C PHE A 81 -5.55 4.74 -2.10
N TRP A 82 -4.37 5.36 -2.04
CA TRP A 82 -3.85 6.10 -3.19
C TRP A 82 -3.44 5.18 -4.34
N ALA A 83 -2.92 3.98 -4.04
CA ALA A 83 -2.65 2.97 -5.06
C ALA A 83 -3.93 2.53 -5.79
N GLU A 84 -5.03 2.32 -5.06
CA GLU A 84 -6.34 2.02 -5.64
C GLU A 84 -6.79 3.11 -6.61
N LEU A 85 -6.87 4.36 -6.13
CA LEU A 85 -7.33 5.52 -6.93
C LEU A 85 -6.51 5.74 -8.20
N ARG A 86 -5.19 5.53 -8.15
CA ARG A 86 -4.31 5.67 -9.32
C ARG A 86 -4.43 4.51 -10.31
N SER A 87 -4.90 3.34 -9.86
CA SER A 87 -5.04 2.14 -10.69
C SER A 87 -6.36 2.05 -11.43
N GLU A 88 -7.35 2.86 -11.06
CA GLU A 88 -8.66 2.88 -11.73
C GLU A 88 -8.49 3.25 -13.21
N PRO A 89 -9.10 2.48 -14.14
CA PRO A 89 -9.08 2.82 -15.55
C PRO A 89 -9.87 4.11 -15.76
N LYS A 90 -9.26 5.07 -16.45
CA LYS A 90 -9.87 6.36 -16.82
C LYS A 90 -10.85 6.23 -17.98
#